data_AF-A0A3L7W3S1-F1
#
_entry.id   AF-A0A3L7W3S1-F1
#
_cell.length_a   1.000
_cell.length_b   1.000
_cell.length_c   1.000
_cell.angle_alpha   90.00
_cell.angle_beta   90.00
_cell.angle_gamma   90.00
#
_symmetry.space_group_name_H-M   'P 1'
#
loop_
_entity.id
_entity.type
_entity.pdbx_description
1 polymer ?
#
loop_
_entity_poly.entity_id
_entity_poly.type
_entity_poly.pdbx_seq_one_letter_code
_entity_poly.pdbx_strand_id
1 'polypeptide(L)'
;MSSIEMRIQELRVQIRNHDHQYFVLNEPLISDAEYDALIRELRMLELSHREYQSDDSPTNLLYPAIDGQFKKVRHPQVMMSLAKAFKEKEISDWHSRLEKEIGTEGMAWTAEPKIDGLAIALTYVNGVLVRAATRGNGEIGEDVTANIETINTIPTQLRRDTHIQVPSEIEVRGEIYMRTDEFDALNERLRAAGEKTAANPRNAAAGSLRQKDPRVTATRPLRFFAYAIGPVSGAWPDTQWETLMALKGLGFDINEHVRRFTDFVALINYAREWMGKRDELPYEVDGIVFKVDSLAQQRELGIVGTDPRWAIAYKFEARETSSILKNITVAVGRTGV
;
A
#
# COMPACT_ATOMS: atom_id res chain seq x y z
N MET A 1 -11.35 -11.16 29.30
CA MET A 1 -12.05 -11.81 28.17
C MET A 1 -12.85 -12.97 28.73
N SER A 2 -14.08 -13.18 28.25
CA SER A 2 -14.82 -14.40 28.60
C SER A 2 -14.13 -15.62 27.97
N SER A 3 -14.29 -16.83 28.52
CA SER A 3 -13.68 -18.02 27.92
C SER A 3 -14.17 -18.29 26.49
N ILE A 4 -15.36 -17.78 26.17
CA ILE A 4 -16.02 -17.88 24.85
C ILE A 4 -15.39 -16.91 23.85
N GLU A 5 -15.16 -15.67 24.25
CA GLU A 5 -14.47 -14.67 23.42
C GLU A 5 -13.04 -15.13 23.06
N MET A 6 -12.31 -15.70 24.03
CA MET A 6 -10.99 -16.27 23.77
C MET A 6 -11.05 -17.43 22.76
N ARG A 7 -12.02 -18.34 22.92
CA ARG A 7 -12.18 -19.47 22.00
C ARG A 7 -12.53 -19.03 20.57
N ILE A 8 -13.38 -18.00 20.42
CA ILE A 8 -13.71 -17.42 19.12
C ILE A 8 -12.45 -16.85 18.45
N GLN A 9 -11.62 -16.10 19.19
CA GLN A 9 -10.39 -15.55 18.64
C GLN A 9 -9.37 -16.63 18.27
N GLU A 10 -9.21 -17.66 19.11
CA GLU A 10 -8.36 -18.82 18.81
C GLU A 10 -8.80 -19.53 17.52
N LEU A 11 -10.10 -19.78 17.36
CA LEU A 11 -10.63 -20.42 16.15
C LEU A 11 -10.41 -19.55 14.91
N ARG A 12 -10.61 -18.24 15.00
CA ARG A 12 -10.33 -17.31 13.88
C ARG A 12 -8.87 -17.37 13.46
N VAL A 13 -7.95 -17.36 14.42
CA VAL A 13 -6.50 -17.44 14.16
C VAL A 13 -6.13 -18.80 13.55
N GLN A 14 -6.64 -19.90 14.11
CA GLN A 14 -6.36 -21.24 13.59
C GLN A 14 -6.87 -21.42 12.16
N ILE A 15 -8.11 -21.00 11.89
CA ILE A 15 -8.71 -21.09 10.55
C ILE A 15 -7.93 -20.25 9.56
N ARG A 16 -7.60 -18.98 9.87
CA ARG A 16 -6.79 -18.12 8.98
C ARG A 16 -5.39 -18.70 8.73
N ASN A 17 -4.79 -19.34 9.73
CA ASN A 17 -3.51 -20.02 9.56
C ASN A 17 -3.65 -21.24 8.63
N HIS A 18 -4.72 -22.04 8.77
CA HIS A 18 -5.00 -23.14 7.86
C HIS A 18 -5.34 -22.65 6.45
N ASP A 19 -6.06 -21.54 6.30
CA ASP A 19 -6.31 -20.90 5.02
C ASP A 19 -5.01 -20.48 4.36
N HIS A 20 -4.09 -19.87 5.10
CA HIS A 20 -2.77 -19.52 4.58
C HIS A 20 -1.98 -20.76 4.13
N GLN A 21 -1.94 -21.81 4.95
CA GLN A 21 -1.23 -23.06 4.61
C GLN A 21 -1.82 -23.76 3.39
N TYR A 22 -3.15 -23.83 3.32
CA TYR A 22 -3.87 -24.49 2.23
C TYR A 22 -3.82 -23.65 0.94
N PHE A 23 -4.12 -22.35 1.01
CA PHE A 23 -4.32 -21.50 -0.18
C PHE A 23 -3.07 -20.71 -0.61
N VAL A 24 -2.15 -20.37 0.30
CA VAL A 24 -0.94 -19.57 0.00
C VAL A 24 0.28 -20.47 -0.16
N LEU A 25 0.49 -21.39 0.79
CA LEU A 25 1.66 -22.27 0.79
C LEU A 25 1.43 -23.58 0.02
N ASN A 26 0.16 -23.93 -0.27
CA ASN A 26 -0.24 -25.19 -0.89
C ASN A 26 0.28 -26.43 -0.12
N GLU A 27 0.38 -26.30 1.21
CA GLU A 27 0.87 -27.29 2.17
C GLU A 27 -0.17 -27.46 3.30
N PRO A 28 -1.32 -28.11 3.04
CA PRO A 28 -2.37 -28.23 4.04
C PRO A 28 -1.90 -29.02 5.27
N LEU A 29 -2.08 -28.42 6.46
CA LEU A 29 -1.69 -29.03 7.74
C LEU A 29 -2.72 -30.01 8.31
N ILE A 30 -3.98 -29.90 7.88
CA ILE A 30 -5.10 -30.70 8.37
C ILE A 30 -5.98 -31.14 7.19
N SER A 31 -6.79 -32.16 7.41
CA SER A 31 -7.76 -32.62 6.41
C SER A 31 -8.96 -31.68 6.29
N ASP A 32 -9.64 -31.71 5.14
CA ASP A 32 -10.86 -30.92 4.90
C ASP A 32 -11.93 -31.17 5.97
N ALA A 33 -12.05 -32.40 6.48
CA ALA A 33 -13.02 -32.76 7.51
C ALA A 33 -12.73 -32.10 8.87
N GLU A 34 -11.45 -31.94 9.21
CA GLU A 34 -10.99 -31.26 10.42
C GLU A 34 -11.15 -29.74 10.27
N TYR A 35 -10.83 -29.18 9.11
CA TYR A 35 -11.06 -27.77 8.78
C TYR A 35 -12.55 -27.41 8.89
N ASP A 36 -13.42 -28.22 8.28
CA ASP A 36 -14.87 -28.05 8.37
C ASP A 36 -15.37 -28.12 9.81
N ALA A 37 -14.73 -28.92 10.68
CA ALA A 37 -15.08 -28.99 12.09
C ALA A 37 -14.78 -27.66 12.81
N LEU A 38 -13.63 -27.03 12.53
CA LEU A 38 -13.26 -25.73 13.08
C LEU A 38 -14.23 -24.62 12.61
N ILE A 39 -14.57 -24.59 11.32
CA ILE A 39 -15.54 -23.65 10.76
C ILE A 39 -16.93 -23.83 11.39
N ARG A 40 -17.40 -25.08 11.55
CA ARG A 40 -18.67 -25.39 12.21
C ARG A 40 -18.68 -24.92 13.67
N GLU A 41 -17.59 -25.16 14.41
CA GLU A 41 -17.46 -24.74 15.80
C GLU A 41 -17.52 -23.20 15.92
N LEU A 42 -16.75 -22.49 15.09
CA LEU A 42 -16.75 -21.03 15.08
C LEU A 42 -18.14 -20.46 14.74
N ARG A 43 -18.80 -21.04 13.72
CA ARG A 43 -20.15 -20.61 13.30
C ARG A 43 -21.18 -20.81 14.41
N MET A 44 -21.10 -21.93 15.13
CA MET A 44 -21.99 -22.20 16.27
C MET A 44 -21.80 -21.17 17.39
N LEU A 45 -20.55 -20.88 17.75
CA LEU A 45 -20.23 -19.92 18.80
C LEU A 45 -20.72 -18.51 18.43
N GLU A 46 -20.47 -18.07 17.20
CA GLU A 46 -20.91 -16.76 16.71
C GLU A 46 -22.44 -16.65 16.58
N LEU A 47 -23.15 -17.73 16.25
CA LEU A 47 -24.62 -17.76 16.25
C LEU A 47 -25.20 -17.63 17.66
N SER A 48 -24.57 -18.29 18.64
CA SER A 48 -24.98 -18.24 20.04
C SER A 48 -24.60 -16.94 20.76
N HIS A 49 -23.60 -16.21 20.27
CA HIS A 49 -23.08 -14.98 20.87
C HIS A 49 -22.95 -13.87 19.81
N ARG A 50 -24.08 -13.23 19.50
CA ARG A 50 -24.18 -12.23 18.44
C ARG A 50 -23.28 -11.02 18.66
N GLU A 51 -22.94 -10.71 19.91
CA GLU A 51 -22.01 -9.66 20.30
C GLU A 51 -20.58 -9.87 19.77
N TYR A 52 -20.21 -11.10 19.40
CA TYR A 52 -18.89 -11.42 18.84
C TYR A 52 -18.91 -11.68 17.33
N GLN A 53 -20.07 -11.58 16.68
CA GLN A 53 -20.15 -11.63 15.22
C GLN A 53 -19.40 -10.46 14.61
N SER A 54 -18.65 -10.74 13.56
CA SER A 54 -17.91 -9.72 12.83
C SER A 54 -17.92 -10.03 11.34
N ASP A 55 -18.04 -9.00 10.52
CA ASP A 55 -17.98 -9.09 9.05
C ASP A 55 -16.66 -9.71 8.56
N ASP A 56 -15.59 -9.63 9.36
CA ASP A 56 -14.26 -10.18 9.08
C ASP A 56 -14.07 -11.64 9.53
N SER A 57 -15.13 -12.28 10.05
CA SER A 57 -15.06 -13.66 10.52
C SER A 57 -14.84 -14.64 9.35
N PRO A 58 -13.98 -15.65 9.49
CA PRO A 58 -13.85 -16.73 8.52
C PRO A 58 -15.15 -17.49 8.22
N THR A 59 -16.14 -17.46 9.11
CA THR A 59 -17.47 -18.08 8.86
C THR A 59 -18.34 -17.30 7.88
N ASN A 60 -17.99 -16.02 7.67
CA ASN A 60 -18.54 -15.13 6.65
C ASN A 60 -17.73 -15.21 5.34
N LEU A 61 -16.57 -15.90 5.33
CA LEU A 61 -15.82 -16.27 4.13
C LEU A 61 -16.36 -17.52 3.43
N LEU A 62 -17.68 -17.78 3.50
CA LEU A 62 -18.33 -18.37 2.32
C LEU A 62 -18.13 -17.34 1.22
N TYR A 63 -17.16 -17.58 0.33
CA TYR A 63 -16.85 -16.75 -0.86
C TYR A 63 -18.11 -16.03 -1.28
N PRO A 64 -18.24 -14.71 -0.98
CA PRO A 64 -19.49 -14.01 -1.21
C PRO A 64 -19.86 -14.23 -2.67
N ALA A 65 -21.14 -14.54 -2.91
CA ALA A 65 -21.68 -14.53 -4.26
C ALA A 65 -21.11 -13.30 -4.98
N ILE A 66 -20.52 -13.53 -6.16
CA ILE A 66 -19.79 -12.55 -6.97
C ILE A 66 -20.76 -11.42 -7.36
N ASP A 67 -21.04 -10.52 -6.42
CA ASP A 67 -21.56 -9.21 -6.77
C ASP A 67 -20.36 -8.43 -7.29
N GLY A 68 -20.46 -7.95 -8.52
CA GLY A 68 -19.30 -7.62 -9.34
C GLY A 68 -18.47 -6.42 -8.90
N GLN A 69 -18.68 -5.90 -7.68
CA GLN A 69 -18.11 -4.65 -7.18
C GLN A 69 -17.52 -4.83 -5.78
N PHE A 70 -16.28 -4.37 -5.59
CA PHE A 70 -15.63 -4.31 -4.29
C PHE A 70 -16.40 -3.39 -3.32
N LYS A 71 -16.48 -3.78 -2.04
CA LYS A 71 -17.09 -2.95 -0.99
C LYS A 71 -16.35 -1.62 -0.90
N LYS A 72 -17.08 -0.51 -0.82
CA LYS A 72 -16.47 0.81 -0.62
C LYS A 72 -16.08 1.00 0.84
N VAL A 73 -14.89 1.55 1.07
CA VAL A 73 -14.35 1.83 2.40
C VAL A 73 -14.00 3.30 2.50
N ARG A 74 -14.49 3.98 3.52
CA ARG A 74 -14.06 5.35 3.84
C ARG A 74 -12.77 5.29 4.65
N HIS A 75 -11.75 6.00 4.19
CA HIS A 75 -10.49 6.15 4.91
C HIS A 75 -10.70 7.01 6.16
N PRO A 76 -10.14 6.64 7.33
CA PRO A 76 -10.26 7.43 8.56
C PRO A 76 -9.54 8.77 8.45
N GLN A 77 -8.51 8.84 7.62
CA GLN A 77 -7.84 10.07 7.21
C GLN A 77 -7.71 10.07 5.69
N VAL A 78 -7.89 11.22 5.04
CA VAL A 78 -7.77 11.33 3.58
C VAL A 78 -6.39 10.87 3.10
N MET A 79 -6.35 10.05 2.06
CA MET A 79 -5.15 9.73 1.30
C MET A 79 -4.90 10.82 0.28
N MET A 80 -3.95 11.69 0.58
CA MET A 80 -3.62 12.87 -0.22
C MET A 80 -2.94 12.51 -1.55
N SER A 81 -2.96 13.46 -2.49
CA SER A 81 -2.05 13.47 -3.63
C SER A 81 -0.73 14.16 -3.26
N LEU A 82 0.17 14.32 -4.24
CA LEU A 82 1.39 15.09 -4.07
C LEU A 82 1.44 16.16 -5.16
N ALA A 83 1.83 17.36 -4.75
CA ALA A 83 2.24 18.41 -5.68
C ALA A 83 3.43 17.91 -6.50
N LYS A 84 3.49 18.31 -7.77
CA LYS A 84 4.51 17.85 -8.73
C LYS A 84 5.42 19.00 -9.09
N ALA A 85 6.71 18.72 -9.17
CA ALA A 85 7.71 19.58 -9.77
C ALA A 85 8.43 18.79 -10.87
N PHE A 86 8.71 19.45 -11.97
CA PHE A 86 9.44 18.93 -13.13
C PHE A 86 10.79 19.63 -13.30
N LYS A 87 10.94 20.83 -12.72
CA LYS A 87 12.16 21.62 -12.79
C LYS A 87 12.69 21.89 -11.40
N GLU A 88 14.01 21.94 -11.27
CA GLU A 88 14.68 22.25 -10.02
C GLU A 88 14.24 23.60 -9.43
N LYS A 89 13.98 24.60 -10.27
CA LYS A 89 13.44 25.89 -9.82
C LYS A 89 12.16 25.72 -8.99
N GLU A 90 11.26 24.81 -9.38
CA GLU A 90 10.00 24.59 -8.65
C GLU A 90 10.25 23.98 -7.26
N ILE A 91 11.30 23.14 -7.15
CA ILE A 91 11.77 22.60 -5.88
C ILE A 91 12.40 23.70 -5.01
N SER A 92 13.23 24.56 -5.58
CA SER A 92 13.80 25.71 -4.87
C SER A 92 12.73 26.71 -4.41
N ASP A 93 11.69 26.93 -5.23
CA ASP A 93 10.54 27.76 -4.87
C ASP A 93 9.73 27.12 -3.73
N TRP A 94 9.60 25.78 -3.72
CA TRP A 94 8.98 25.04 -2.62
C TRP A 94 9.79 25.18 -1.33
N HIS A 95 11.09 24.97 -1.38
CA HIS A 95 11.99 25.16 -0.24
C HIS A 95 11.91 26.58 0.34
N SER A 96 11.99 27.60 -0.52
CA SER A 96 11.88 29.01 -0.10
C SER A 96 10.53 29.33 0.58
N ARG A 97 9.46 28.60 0.27
CA ARG A 97 8.17 28.73 0.97
C ARG A 97 8.22 28.06 2.34
N LEU A 98 8.87 26.90 2.47
CA LEU A 98 9.05 26.24 3.76
C LEU A 98 9.86 27.12 4.72
N GLU A 99 11.00 27.66 4.28
CA GLU A 99 11.86 28.50 5.11
C GLU A 99 11.13 29.73 5.67
N LYS A 100 10.20 30.30 4.90
CA LYS A 100 9.39 31.46 5.33
C LYS A 100 8.35 31.12 6.37
N GLU A 101 7.89 29.87 6.43
CA GLU A 101 6.74 29.49 7.26
C GLU A 101 7.15 28.79 8.53
N ILE A 102 8.13 27.89 8.45
CA ILE A 102 8.60 27.10 9.60
C ILE A 102 10.03 27.46 10.04
N GLY A 103 10.64 28.47 9.41
CA GLY A 103 12.03 28.84 9.64
C GLY A 103 13.02 27.83 9.04
N THR A 104 14.31 28.06 9.27
CA THR A 104 15.39 27.20 8.76
C THR A 104 16.04 26.32 9.83
N GLU A 105 15.79 26.60 11.10
CA GLU A 105 16.41 25.88 12.21
C GLU A 105 15.86 24.45 12.29
N GLY A 106 16.76 23.46 12.31
CA GLY A 106 16.39 22.05 12.43
C GLY A 106 15.66 21.45 11.22
N MET A 107 15.61 22.15 10.07
CA MET A 107 15.03 21.58 8.85
C MET A 107 15.80 20.33 8.39
N ALA A 108 15.03 19.29 8.11
CA ALA A 108 15.52 18.06 7.52
C ALA A 108 14.48 17.53 6.54
N TRP A 109 14.92 16.68 5.63
CA TRP A 109 14.09 16.06 4.62
C TRP A 109 14.36 14.57 4.54
N THR A 110 13.30 13.81 4.30
CA THR A 110 13.42 12.42 3.88
C THR A 110 13.09 12.33 2.39
N ALA A 111 14.01 11.75 1.62
CA ALA A 111 13.88 11.52 0.19
C ALA A 111 13.64 10.03 -0.10
N GLU A 112 12.65 9.74 -0.94
CA GLU A 112 12.20 8.39 -1.22
C GLU A 112 11.94 8.23 -2.73
N PRO A 113 12.33 7.11 -3.37
CA PRO A 113 11.92 6.85 -4.75
C PRO A 113 10.40 6.84 -4.88
N LYS A 114 9.90 7.55 -5.89
CA LYS A 114 8.46 7.62 -6.15
C LYS A 114 8.04 6.42 -6.98
N ILE A 115 7.65 5.34 -6.29
CA ILE A 115 7.20 4.08 -6.90
C ILE A 115 5.99 4.33 -7.81
N ASP A 116 6.03 3.81 -9.03
CA ASP A 116 4.91 3.87 -9.96
C ASP A 116 3.98 2.65 -9.81
N GLY A 117 3.14 2.68 -8.77
CA GLY A 117 2.27 1.56 -8.42
C GLY A 117 0.84 1.97 -8.08
N LEU A 118 0.27 1.26 -7.10
CA LEU A 118 -1.05 1.52 -6.55
C LEU A 118 -0.97 1.74 -5.04
N ALA A 119 -1.33 2.95 -4.60
CA ALA A 119 -1.44 3.27 -3.18
C ALA A 119 -2.48 2.42 -2.46
N ILE A 120 -2.10 1.87 -1.31
CA ILE A 120 -2.91 1.05 -0.42
C ILE A 120 -2.79 1.54 1.02
N ALA A 121 -3.89 1.47 1.76
CA ALA A 121 -3.94 1.67 3.22
C ALA A 121 -4.25 0.34 3.89
N LEU A 122 -3.43 -0.05 4.87
CA LEU A 122 -3.51 -1.29 5.63
C LEU A 122 -3.83 -0.97 7.09
N THR A 123 -5.02 -1.29 7.57
CA THR A 123 -5.42 -1.10 8.96
C THR A 123 -5.11 -2.34 9.77
N TYR A 124 -4.32 -2.18 10.82
CA TYR A 124 -4.00 -3.21 11.80
C TYR A 124 -4.64 -2.86 13.14
N VAL A 125 -5.26 -3.85 13.78
CA VAL A 125 -5.78 -3.76 15.15
C VAL A 125 -5.08 -4.79 16.00
N ASN A 126 -4.47 -4.35 17.10
CA ASN A 126 -3.62 -5.17 17.97
C ASN A 126 -2.58 -5.99 17.19
N GLY A 127 -2.01 -5.37 16.15
CA GLY A 127 -1.01 -5.98 15.29
C GLY A 127 -1.52 -7.00 14.27
N VAL A 128 -2.83 -7.20 14.12
CA VAL A 128 -3.42 -8.09 13.11
C VAL A 128 -4.02 -7.26 11.98
N LEU A 129 -3.74 -7.61 10.72
CA LEU A 129 -4.37 -6.97 9.56
C LEU A 129 -5.88 -7.24 9.61
N VAL A 130 -6.68 -6.18 9.65
CA VAL A 130 -8.14 -6.30 9.67
C VAL A 130 -8.81 -5.70 8.43
N ARG A 131 -8.10 -4.84 7.71
CA ARG A 131 -8.62 -4.20 6.50
C ARG A 131 -7.51 -3.71 5.61
N ALA A 132 -7.68 -3.86 4.30
CA ALA A 132 -6.88 -3.18 3.31
C ALA A 132 -7.77 -2.48 2.28
N ALA A 133 -7.46 -1.21 1.99
CA ALA A 133 -8.26 -0.40 1.09
C ALA A 133 -7.40 0.31 0.04
N THR A 134 -7.85 0.28 -1.21
CA THR A 134 -7.24 1.08 -2.28
C THR A 134 -7.43 2.57 -2.01
N ARG A 135 -6.62 3.42 -2.63
CA ARG A 135 -6.80 4.88 -2.49
C ARG A 135 -8.18 5.37 -2.96
N GLY A 136 -8.67 4.84 -4.08
CA GLY A 136 -9.85 5.36 -4.76
C GLY A 136 -9.74 6.86 -5.05
N ASN A 137 -10.69 7.65 -4.56
CA ASN A 137 -10.68 9.12 -4.71
C ASN A 137 -9.92 9.85 -3.58
N GLY A 138 -9.25 9.12 -2.68
CA GLY A 138 -8.54 9.68 -1.52
C GLY A 138 -9.37 9.62 -0.23
N GLU A 139 -10.68 9.77 -0.31
CA GLU A 139 -11.59 9.61 0.84
C GLU A 139 -12.22 8.22 0.91
N ILE A 140 -12.56 7.66 -0.25
CA ILE A 140 -13.27 6.40 -0.40
C ILE A 140 -12.46 5.52 -1.34
N GLY A 141 -12.04 4.39 -0.80
CA GLY A 141 -11.38 3.28 -1.48
C GLY A 141 -12.28 2.08 -1.72
N GLU A 142 -11.68 1.04 -2.27
CA GLU A 142 -12.25 -0.30 -2.39
C GLU A 142 -11.58 -1.24 -1.39
N ASP A 143 -12.37 -2.04 -0.67
CA ASP A 143 -11.90 -3.11 0.19
C ASP A 143 -11.26 -4.21 -0.67
N VAL A 144 -9.98 -4.46 -0.45
CA VAL A 144 -9.19 -5.48 -1.14
C VAL A 144 -8.46 -6.38 -0.12
N THR A 145 -9.01 -6.51 1.09
CA THR A 145 -8.37 -7.23 2.21
C THR A 145 -7.98 -8.65 1.82
N ALA A 146 -8.92 -9.42 1.25
CA ALA A 146 -8.67 -10.80 0.84
C ALA A 146 -7.59 -10.90 -0.26
N ASN A 147 -7.49 -9.92 -1.17
CA ASN A 147 -6.43 -9.90 -2.19
C ASN A 147 -5.07 -9.57 -1.57
N ILE A 148 -5.04 -8.67 -0.59
CA ILE A 148 -3.81 -8.23 0.10
C ILE A 148 -3.22 -9.34 0.96
N GLU A 149 -4.06 -10.17 1.59
CA GLU A 149 -3.62 -11.33 2.39
C GLU A 149 -2.84 -12.37 1.57
N THR A 150 -2.95 -12.33 0.24
CA THR A 150 -2.19 -13.23 -0.66
C THR A 150 -0.81 -12.68 -1.04
N ILE A 151 -0.43 -11.49 -0.58
CA ILE A 151 0.84 -10.83 -0.91
C ILE A 151 1.85 -11.06 0.20
N ASN A 152 2.82 -11.95 -0.04
CA ASN A 152 3.80 -12.39 0.96
C ASN A 152 4.68 -11.29 1.58
N THR A 153 4.84 -10.14 0.91
CA THR A 153 5.62 -8.99 1.43
C THR A 153 4.83 -8.15 2.44
N ILE A 154 3.54 -8.43 2.62
CA ILE A 154 2.67 -7.73 3.57
C ILE A 154 2.44 -8.63 4.77
N PRO A 155 2.89 -8.26 5.98
CA PRO A 155 2.64 -9.05 7.17
C PRO A 155 1.15 -9.05 7.51
N THR A 156 0.53 -10.22 7.66
CA THR A 156 -0.82 -10.34 8.25
C THR A 156 -0.80 -10.13 9.76
N GLN A 157 0.36 -10.31 10.40
CA GLN A 157 0.63 -9.98 11.79
C GLN A 157 1.93 -9.18 11.91
N LEU A 158 1.88 -8.05 12.61
CA LEU A 158 3.05 -7.20 12.86
C LEU A 158 4.03 -7.90 13.79
N ARG A 159 5.32 -7.74 13.52
CA ARG A 159 6.41 -8.23 14.36
C ARG A 159 6.35 -7.59 15.75
N ARG A 160 6.49 -8.44 16.78
CA ARG A 160 6.46 -8.05 18.20
C ARG A 160 7.81 -8.21 18.90
N ASP A 161 8.75 -8.87 18.26
CA ASP A 161 10.11 -9.15 18.74
C ASP A 161 11.08 -7.97 18.49
N THR A 162 10.55 -6.75 18.47
CA THR A 162 11.34 -5.53 18.23
C THR A 162 11.17 -4.53 19.37
N HIS A 163 12.01 -3.50 19.38
CA HIS A 163 11.91 -2.40 20.34
C HIS A 163 10.72 -1.46 20.07
N ILE A 164 10.00 -1.65 18.96
CA ILE A 164 8.82 -0.86 18.60
C ILE A 164 7.60 -1.48 19.27
N GLN A 165 6.93 -0.70 20.12
CA GLN A 165 5.66 -1.10 20.70
C GLN A 165 4.58 -1.13 19.61
N VAL A 166 3.94 -2.28 19.43
CA VAL A 166 2.82 -2.42 18.49
C VAL A 166 1.62 -1.60 18.98
N PRO A 167 1.13 -0.61 18.20
CA PRO A 167 -0.06 0.16 18.54
C PRO A 167 -1.32 -0.73 18.64
N SER A 168 -2.31 -0.33 19.44
CA SER A 168 -3.61 -1.00 19.44
C SER A 168 -4.34 -0.81 18.11
N GLU A 169 -4.10 0.31 17.42
CA GLU A 169 -4.53 0.54 16.05
C GLU A 169 -3.46 1.33 15.28
N ILE A 170 -3.18 0.91 14.04
CA ILE A 170 -2.32 1.64 13.11
C ILE A 170 -2.78 1.44 11.67
N GLU A 171 -2.83 2.52 10.90
CA GLU A 171 -2.94 2.46 9.45
C GLU A 171 -1.56 2.63 8.81
N VAL A 172 -1.09 1.62 8.11
CA VAL A 172 0.16 1.67 7.32
C VAL A 172 -0.18 1.98 5.88
N ARG A 173 0.50 2.97 5.30
CA ARG A 173 0.31 3.39 3.91
C ARG A 173 1.55 3.06 3.09
N GLY A 174 1.31 2.56 1.90
CA GLY A 174 2.38 2.18 1.00
C GLY A 174 1.92 2.02 -0.44
N GLU A 175 2.81 1.51 -1.27
CA GLU A 175 2.57 1.31 -2.70
C GLU A 175 2.68 -0.17 -3.04
N ILE A 176 1.63 -0.71 -3.66
CA ILE A 176 1.68 -2.01 -4.33
C ILE A 176 2.34 -1.83 -5.69
N TYR A 177 3.35 -2.64 -5.97
CA TYR A 177 4.10 -2.58 -7.22
C TYR A 177 4.46 -3.99 -7.72
N MET A 178 5.07 -4.03 -8.90
CA MET A 178 5.59 -5.24 -9.52
C MET A 178 7.01 -4.93 -10.00
N ARG A 179 7.94 -5.86 -9.83
CA ARG A 179 9.28 -5.69 -10.39
C ARG A 179 9.22 -5.76 -11.91
N THR A 180 10.14 -5.09 -12.60
CA THR A 180 10.14 -4.99 -14.06
C THR A 180 10.34 -6.36 -14.72
N ASP A 181 11.24 -7.18 -14.19
CA ASP A 181 11.47 -8.56 -14.65
C ASP A 181 10.24 -9.47 -14.42
N GLU A 182 9.62 -9.35 -13.26
CA GLU A 182 8.40 -10.07 -12.89
C GLU A 182 7.20 -9.67 -13.76
N PHE A 183 7.10 -8.39 -14.15
CA PHE A 183 6.11 -7.87 -15.09
C PHE A 183 6.30 -8.42 -16.50
N ASP A 184 7.53 -8.44 -17.00
CA ASP A 184 7.84 -8.97 -18.33
C ASP A 184 7.49 -10.46 -18.41
N ALA A 185 7.87 -11.24 -17.39
CA ALA A 185 7.51 -12.65 -17.28
C ALA A 185 5.99 -12.87 -17.22
N LEU A 186 5.27 -12.03 -16.48
CA LEU A 186 3.80 -12.08 -16.42
C LEU A 186 3.17 -11.83 -17.79
N ASN A 187 3.64 -10.80 -18.50
CA ASN A 187 3.13 -10.46 -19.82
C ASN A 187 3.43 -11.55 -20.86
N GLU A 188 4.60 -12.19 -20.78
CA GLU A 188 4.92 -13.34 -21.64
C GLU A 188 3.96 -14.50 -21.41
N ARG A 189 3.69 -14.85 -20.14
CA ARG A 189 2.71 -15.88 -19.77
C ARG A 189 1.30 -15.55 -20.29
N LEU A 190 0.86 -14.30 -20.12
CA LEU A 190 -0.45 -13.86 -20.61
C LEU A 190 -0.54 -13.94 -22.13
N ARG A 191 0.51 -13.50 -22.84
CA ARG A 191 0.60 -13.59 -24.31
C ARG A 191 0.53 -15.03 -24.79
N ALA A 192 1.29 -15.94 -24.17
CA ALA A 192 1.29 -17.36 -24.50
C ALA A 192 -0.08 -18.03 -24.29
N ALA A 193 -0.86 -17.55 -23.31
CA ALA A 193 -2.23 -17.99 -23.05
C ALA A 193 -3.29 -17.31 -23.93
N GLY A 194 -2.91 -16.39 -24.82
CA GLY A 194 -3.85 -15.59 -25.63
C GLY A 194 -4.66 -14.58 -24.81
N GLU A 195 -4.23 -14.29 -23.58
CA GLU A 195 -4.85 -13.32 -22.68
C GLU A 195 -4.35 -11.90 -22.94
N LYS A 196 -5.12 -10.91 -22.46
CA LYS A 196 -4.76 -9.49 -22.59
C LYS A 196 -3.56 -9.16 -21.68
N THR A 197 -2.49 -8.64 -22.27
CA THR A 197 -1.32 -8.14 -21.53
C THR A 197 -1.58 -6.77 -20.90
N ALA A 198 -0.80 -6.43 -19.88
CA ALA A 198 -0.81 -5.12 -19.26
C ALA A 198 0.19 -4.18 -19.95
N ALA A 199 -0.19 -2.90 -20.08
CA ALA A 199 0.61 -1.92 -20.81
C ALA A 199 1.87 -1.45 -20.06
N ASN A 200 1.84 -1.47 -18.72
CA ASN A 200 2.96 -1.09 -17.85
C ASN A 200 2.81 -1.76 -16.47
N PRO A 201 3.88 -1.79 -15.65
CA PRO A 201 3.85 -2.40 -14.31
C PRO A 201 2.78 -1.83 -13.38
N ARG A 202 2.54 -0.51 -13.42
CA ARG A 202 1.46 0.15 -12.63
C ARG A 202 0.09 -0.46 -12.90
N ASN A 203 -0.26 -0.61 -14.19
CA ASN A 203 -1.54 -1.18 -14.62
C ASN A 203 -1.59 -2.68 -14.33
N ALA A 204 -0.48 -3.39 -14.48
CA ALA A 204 -0.38 -4.80 -14.13
C ALA A 204 -0.63 -5.01 -12.63
N ALA A 205 -0.01 -4.21 -11.77
CA ALA A 205 -0.20 -4.25 -10.32
C ALA A 205 -1.66 -3.97 -9.94
N ALA A 206 -2.23 -2.87 -10.45
CA ALA A 206 -3.62 -2.51 -10.17
C ALA A 206 -4.63 -3.56 -10.65
N GLY A 207 -4.44 -4.11 -11.85
CA GLY A 207 -5.29 -5.17 -12.39
C GLY A 207 -5.13 -6.49 -11.62
N SER A 208 -3.90 -6.83 -11.24
CA SER A 208 -3.57 -8.04 -10.48
C SER A 208 -4.13 -8.03 -9.06
N LEU A 209 -4.18 -6.84 -8.43
CA LEU A 209 -4.77 -6.69 -7.10
C LEU A 209 -6.30 -6.75 -7.13
N ARG A 210 -6.93 -6.12 -8.14
CA ARG A 210 -8.39 -5.99 -8.23
C ARG A 210 -9.03 -7.19 -8.91
N GLN A 211 -8.72 -8.38 -8.41
CA GLN A 211 -9.31 -9.64 -8.87
C GLN A 211 -10.47 -10.03 -7.97
N LYS A 212 -11.60 -10.44 -8.58
CA LYS A 212 -12.76 -10.94 -7.82
C LYS A 212 -12.43 -12.18 -7.00
N ASP A 213 -11.54 -13.01 -7.54
CA ASP A 213 -11.00 -14.19 -6.87
C ASP A 213 -9.57 -13.88 -6.39
N PRO A 214 -9.35 -13.77 -5.06
CA PRO A 214 -8.02 -13.53 -4.50
C PRO A 214 -6.97 -14.56 -4.91
N ARG A 215 -7.38 -15.79 -5.26
CA ARG A 215 -6.46 -16.82 -5.74
C ARG A 215 -5.78 -16.41 -7.05
N VAL A 216 -6.45 -15.59 -7.87
CA VAL A 216 -5.81 -15.03 -9.06
C VAL A 216 -4.73 -14.04 -8.64
N THR A 217 -4.98 -13.19 -7.63
CA THR A 217 -3.97 -12.26 -7.07
C THR A 217 -2.77 -13.00 -6.50
N ALA A 218 -2.97 -14.12 -5.81
CA ALA A 218 -1.90 -14.96 -5.28
C ALA A 218 -0.89 -15.44 -6.35
N THR A 219 -1.34 -15.61 -7.60
CA THR A 219 -0.47 -15.99 -8.73
C THR A 219 0.29 -14.82 -9.35
N ARG A 220 0.10 -13.60 -8.84
CA ARG A 220 0.70 -12.37 -9.39
C ARG A 220 1.86 -11.94 -8.50
N PRO A 221 3.01 -11.55 -9.07
CA PRO A 221 4.19 -11.16 -8.32
C PRO A 221 4.05 -9.72 -7.78
N LEU A 222 3.06 -9.51 -6.92
CA LEU A 222 2.84 -8.23 -6.26
C LEU A 222 3.77 -8.08 -5.06
N ARG A 223 4.24 -6.85 -4.86
CA ARG A 223 5.09 -6.45 -3.75
C ARG A 223 4.60 -5.16 -3.14
N PHE A 224 5.08 -4.85 -1.94
CA PHE A 224 4.68 -3.68 -1.18
C PHE A 224 5.88 -2.96 -0.58
N PHE A 225 5.89 -1.63 -0.69
CA PHE A 225 6.76 -0.78 0.13
C PHE A 225 5.91 0.12 1.02
N ALA A 226 6.20 0.11 2.32
CA ALA A 226 5.62 1.08 3.25
C ALA A 226 6.33 2.43 3.14
N TYR A 227 5.57 3.53 3.15
CA TYR A 227 6.14 4.89 3.04
C TYR A 227 5.58 5.90 4.03
N ALA A 228 4.47 5.60 4.71
CA ALA A 228 3.84 6.51 5.67
C ALA A 228 2.87 5.75 6.57
N ILE A 229 2.30 6.48 7.53
CA ILE A 229 1.17 6.03 8.33
C ILE A 229 -0.03 6.97 8.13
N GLY A 230 -1.22 6.43 8.38
CA GLY A 230 -2.42 7.21 8.65
C GLY A 230 -2.62 7.37 10.16
N PRO A 231 -3.84 7.15 10.69
CA PRO A 231 -4.06 7.14 12.13
C PRO A 231 -3.23 6.08 12.85
N VAL A 232 -2.76 6.42 14.05
CA VAL A 232 -2.04 5.52 14.94
C VAL A 232 -2.42 5.83 16.39
N SER A 233 -2.59 4.79 17.20
CA SER A 233 -2.87 4.91 18.62
C SER A 233 -1.58 5.03 19.45
N GLY A 234 -1.57 5.92 20.44
CA GLY A 234 -0.46 6.06 21.38
C GLY A 234 0.73 6.84 20.80
N ALA A 235 1.89 6.68 21.43
CA ALA A 235 3.11 7.34 20.99
C ALA A 235 3.61 6.73 19.67
N TRP A 236 4.11 7.60 18.78
CA TRP A 236 4.71 7.23 17.50
C TRP A 236 5.94 8.11 17.27
N PRO A 237 6.96 7.67 16.49
CA PRO A 237 8.10 8.50 16.19
C PRO A 237 7.75 9.89 15.63
N ASP A 238 8.58 10.87 15.95
CA ASP A 238 8.34 12.28 15.62
C ASP A 238 8.84 12.67 14.23
N THR A 239 9.58 11.79 13.56
CA THR A 239 10.11 12.03 12.22
C THR A 239 9.67 10.98 11.19
N GLN A 240 9.65 11.39 9.92
CA GLN A 240 9.41 10.52 8.77
C GLN A 240 10.47 9.43 8.67
N TRP A 241 11.75 9.78 8.86
CA TRP A 241 12.84 8.80 8.87
C TRP A 241 12.63 7.71 9.92
N GLU A 242 12.37 8.10 11.17
CA GLU A 242 12.14 7.14 12.26
C GLU A 242 10.83 6.35 12.05
N THR A 243 9.81 6.96 11.45
CA THR A 243 8.59 6.26 11.04
C THR A 243 8.90 5.11 10.09
N LEU A 244 9.73 5.34 9.07
CA LEU A 244 10.13 4.27 8.13
C LEU A 244 10.94 3.17 8.83
N MET A 245 11.85 3.55 9.73
CA MET A 245 12.60 2.56 10.52
C MET A 245 11.70 1.74 11.44
N ALA A 246 10.69 2.37 12.05
CA ALA A 246 9.70 1.69 12.88
C ALA A 246 8.85 0.72 12.06
N LEU A 247 8.39 1.12 10.87
CA LEU A 247 7.66 0.25 9.94
C LEU A 247 8.52 -0.95 9.51
N LYS A 248 9.81 -0.74 9.23
CA LYS A 248 10.75 -1.84 8.97
C LYS A 248 10.83 -2.80 10.16
N GLY A 249 10.92 -2.28 11.38
CA GLY A 249 10.84 -3.07 12.61
C GLY A 249 9.58 -3.93 12.67
N LEU A 250 8.42 -3.35 12.38
CA LEU A 250 7.11 -4.01 12.42
C LEU A 250 6.89 -5.11 11.38
N GLY A 251 7.80 -5.30 10.41
CA GLY A 251 7.67 -6.38 9.42
C GLY A 251 7.65 -5.94 7.97
N PHE A 252 7.61 -4.63 7.70
CA PHE A 252 7.45 -4.14 6.34
C PHE A 252 8.78 -3.98 5.61
N ASP A 253 8.74 -4.20 4.30
CA ASP A 253 9.77 -3.70 3.41
C ASP A 253 9.61 -2.18 3.27
N ILE A 254 10.73 -1.47 3.40
CA ILE A 254 10.88 -0.06 3.03
C ILE A 254 11.89 0.03 1.91
N ASN A 255 11.79 1.06 1.08
CA ASN A 255 12.71 1.21 -0.04
C ASN A 255 14.16 1.40 0.45
N GLU A 256 15.09 0.63 -0.08
CA GLU A 256 16.50 0.65 0.35
C GLU A 256 17.23 1.95 0.01
N HIS A 257 16.67 2.75 -0.90
CA HIS A 257 17.16 4.06 -1.30
C HIS A 257 16.43 5.19 -0.58
N VAL A 258 15.73 4.96 0.52
CA VAL A 258 15.31 6.09 1.38
C VAL A 258 16.55 6.70 2.05
N ARG A 259 16.66 8.04 2.02
CA ARG A 259 17.75 8.78 2.71
C ARG A 259 17.21 10.03 3.41
N ARG A 260 17.79 10.36 4.56
CA ARG A 260 17.54 11.59 5.32
C ARG A 260 18.63 12.62 5.05
N PHE A 261 18.25 13.88 4.88
CA PHE A 261 19.14 15.00 4.58
C PHE A 261 18.86 16.17 5.51
N THR A 262 19.92 16.84 5.96
CA THR A 262 19.86 18.13 6.67
C THR A 262 20.41 19.28 5.82
N ASP A 263 20.89 18.97 4.61
CA ASP A 263 21.39 19.94 3.64
C ASP A 263 20.57 19.82 2.35
N PHE A 264 20.00 20.94 1.93
CA PHE A 264 19.10 20.97 0.79
C PHE A 264 19.85 20.76 -0.54
N VAL A 265 21.11 21.20 -0.64
CA VAL A 265 21.92 20.98 -1.85
C VAL A 265 22.21 19.48 -2.03
N ALA A 266 22.54 18.78 -0.95
CA ALA A 266 22.72 17.33 -0.92
C ALA A 266 21.44 16.58 -1.32
N LEU A 267 20.27 17.04 -0.85
CA LEU A 267 18.96 16.49 -1.24
C LEU A 267 18.72 16.58 -2.76
N ILE A 268 19.01 17.74 -3.37
CA ILE A 268 18.88 17.93 -4.82
C ILE A 268 19.86 17.06 -5.59
N ASN A 269 21.13 17.02 -5.16
CA ASN A 269 22.14 16.19 -5.81
C ASN A 269 21.78 14.70 -5.76
N TYR A 270 21.22 14.25 -4.65
CA TYR A 270 20.69 12.89 -4.51
C TYR A 270 19.60 12.58 -5.54
N ALA A 271 18.65 13.48 -5.75
CA ALA A 271 17.62 13.27 -6.77
C ALA A 271 18.19 13.27 -8.20
N ARG A 272 19.14 14.16 -8.50
CA ARG A 272 19.83 14.18 -9.81
C ARG A 272 20.56 12.87 -10.10
N GLU A 273 21.21 12.28 -9.08
CA GLU A 273 21.86 10.97 -9.22
C GLU A 273 20.84 9.90 -9.63
N TRP A 274 19.71 9.82 -8.92
CA TRP A 274 18.68 8.81 -9.21
C TRP A 274 17.92 9.05 -10.51
N MET A 275 17.82 10.30 -10.97
CA MET A 275 17.31 10.59 -12.32
C MET A 275 18.15 9.88 -13.40
N GLY A 276 19.47 9.83 -13.22
CA GLY A 276 20.39 9.15 -14.14
C GLY A 276 20.41 7.62 -14.00
N LYS A 277 20.02 7.10 -12.83
CA LYS A 277 20.08 5.67 -12.50
C LYS A 277 18.71 4.99 -12.43
N ARG A 278 17.64 5.65 -12.87
CA ARG A 278 16.27 5.12 -12.73
C ARG A 278 16.09 3.73 -13.36
N ASP A 279 16.82 3.45 -14.44
CA ASP A 279 16.73 2.18 -15.19
C ASP A 279 17.54 1.04 -14.54
N GLU A 280 18.33 1.35 -13.50
CA GLU A 280 19.05 0.34 -12.69
C GLU A 280 18.13 -0.27 -11.62
N LEU A 281 16.99 0.36 -11.34
CA LEU A 281 16.04 -0.12 -10.34
C LEU A 281 15.23 -1.30 -10.88
N PRO A 282 14.98 -2.33 -10.07
CA PRO A 282 14.18 -3.49 -10.50
C PRO A 282 12.68 -3.19 -10.51
N TYR A 283 12.26 -1.94 -10.44
CA TYR A 283 10.87 -1.49 -10.42
C TYR A 283 10.76 -0.08 -11.02
N GLU A 284 9.58 0.24 -11.56
CA GLU A 284 9.35 1.55 -12.15
C GLU A 284 9.20 2.64 -11.09
N VAL A 285 9.92 3.73 -11.33
CA VAL A 285 9.85 4.97 -10.54
C VAL A 285 9.62 6.15 -11.46
N ASP A 286 8.80 7.09 -11.02
CA ASP A 286 8.40 8.24 -11.83
C ASP A 286 8.93 9.57 -11.28
N GLY A 287 9.81 9.53 -10.28
CA GLY A 287 10.42 10.67 -9.61
C GLY A 287 11.04 10.30 -8.26
N ILE A 288 11.41 11.32 -7.49
CA ILE A 288 11.74 11.24 -6.06
C ILE A 288 10.72 12.07 -5.28
N VAL A 289 10.24 11.56 -4.15
CA VAL A 289 9.41 12.31 -3.20
C VAL A 289 10.31 12.91 -2.14
N PHE A 290 10.19 14.23 -1.94
CA PHE A 290 10.77 14.91 -0.79
C PHE A 290 9.68 15.17 0.24
N LYS A 291 9.96 14.85 1.51
CA LYS A 291 9.08 15.13 2.65
C LYS A 291 9.88 15.90 3.69
N VAL A 292 9.31 16.96 4.26
CA VAL A 292 9.84 17.55 5.51
C VAL A 292 9.88 16.44 6.56
N ASP A 293 11.02 16.26 7.19
CA ASP A 293 11.26 15.07 8.02
C ASP A 293 10.51 15.12 9.35
N SER A 294 10.41 16.29 10.00
CA SER A 294 9.67 16.43 11.26
C SER A 294 8.15 16.35 11.04
N LEU A 295 7.47 15.41 11.70
CA LEU A 295 6.01 15.29 11.66
C LEU A 295 5.29 16.49 12.32
N ALA A 296 5.93 17.16 13.29
CA ALA A 296 5.39 18.40 13.87
C ALA A 296 5.29 19.53 12.84
N GLN A 297 6.39 19.82 12.14
CA GLN A 297 6.43 20.72 10.99
C GLN A 297 5.45 20.32 9.88
N GLN A 298 5.28 19.02 9.58
CA GLN A 298 4.25 18.58 8.62
C GLN A 298 2.83 18.98 9.04
N ARG A 299 2.50 18.83 10.34
CA ARG A 299 1.20 19.25 10.89
C ARG A 299 1.01 20.76 10.84
N GLU A 300 2.04 21.53 11.14
CA GLU A 300 2.02 23.00 11.08
C GLU A 300 1.81 23.51 9.65
N LEU A 301 2.53 22.94 8.68
CA LEU A 301 2.41 23.28 7.27
C LEU A 301 1.02 22.92 6.72
N GLY A 302 0.50 21.74 7.08
CA GLY A 302 -0.82 21.29 6.62
C GLY A 302 -0.90 21.03 5.11
N ILE A 303 -2.06 21.33 4.53
CA ILE A 303 -2.42 20.98 3.14
C ILE A 303 -2.92 22.20 2.35
N VAL A 304 -2.77 22.17 1.03
CA VAL A 304 -3.42 23.11 0.09
C VAL A 304 -4.16 22.27 -0.96
N GLY A 305 -5.49 22.43 -1.02
CA GLY A 305 -6.33 21.56 -1.83
C GLY A 305 -6.23 20.11 -1.36
N THR A 306 -5.73 19.23 -2.23
CA THR A 306 -5.52 17.79 -1.92
C THR A 306 -4.06 17.43 -1.70
N ASP A 307 -3.13 18.40 -1.79
CA ASP A 307 -1.70 18.17 -1.71
C ASP A 307 -1.13 18.67 -0.36
N PRO A 308 -0.28 17.88 0.31
CA PRO A 308 0.45 18.33 1.49
C PRO A 308 1.48 19.38 1.10
N ARG A 309 1.59 20.44 1.90
CA ARG A 309 2.57 21.51 1.65
C ARG A 309 3.99 21.09 2.02
N TRP A 310 4.08 20.11 2.92
CA TRP A 310 5.32 19.55 3.44
C TRP A 310 5.93 18.44 2.58
N ALA A 311 5.31 18.06 1.46
CA ALA A 311 5.89 17.09 0.53
C ALA A 311 5.70 17.48 -0.93
N ILE A 312 6.65 17.09 -1.77
CA ILE A 312 6.64 17.35 -3.20
C ILE A 312 7.25 16.17 -3.98
N ALA A 313 6.64 15.83 -5.11
CA ALA A 313 7.16 14.84 -6.05
C ALA A 313 8.02 15.53 -7.10
N TYR A 314 9.34 15.37 -7.02
CA TYR A 314 10.25 15.78 -8.08
C TYR A 314 10.25 14.71 -9.19
N LYS A 315 9.46 14.96 -10.23
CA LYS A 315 9.21 14.04 -11.34
C LYS A 315 10.42 13.96 -12.27
N PHE A 316 10.72 12.75 -12.73
CA PHE A 316 11.67 12.57 -13.82
C PHE A 316 11.10 13.13 -15.11
N GLU A 317 11.99 13.61 -15.99
CA GLU A 317 11.58 13.95 -17.34
C GLU A 317 10.96 12.72 -18.01
N ALA A 318 9.78 12.92 -18.58
CA ALA A 318 9.11 11.87 -19.34
C ALA A 318 10.02 11.43 -20.47
N ARG A 319 10.08 10.12 -20.75
CA ARG A 319 10.75 9.63 -21.95
C ARG A 319 10.04 10.24 -23.17
N GLU A 320 10.68 11.20 -23.83
CA GLU A 320 10.18 11.71 -25.10
C GLU A 320 10.41 10.64 -26.16
N THR A 321 9.34 10.23 -26.84
CA THR A 321 9.42 9.35 -28.01
C THR A 321 8.67 10.00 -29.16
N SER A 322 9.25 9.95 -30.35
CA SER A 322 8.55 10.31 -31.58
C SER A 322 7.84 9.09 -32.14
N SER A 323 6.58 9.24 -32.57
CA SER A 323 5.83 8.21 -33.29
C SER A 323 5.05 8.84 -34.44
N ILE A 324 4.64 8.03 -35.42
CA ILE A 324 3.85 8.48 -36.56
C ILE A 324 2.37 8.21 -36.26
N LEU A 325 1.56 9.26 -36.21
CA LEU A 325 0.10 9.15 -36.14
C LEU A 325 -0.41 8.54 -37.45
N LYS A 326 -0.80 7.26 -37.43
CA LYS A 326 -1.25 6.53 -38.63
C LYS A 326 -2.72 6.76 -38.96
N ASN A 327 -3.57 6.86 -37.94
CA ASN A 327 -5.01 7.04 -38.12
C ASN A 327 -5.63 7.63 -36.85
N ILE A 328 -6.77 8.32 -37.00
CA ILE A 328 -7.61 8.82 -35.90
C ILE A 328 -8.97 8.13 -36.03
N THR A 329 -9.44 7.51 -34.95
CA THR A 329 -10.79 6.96 -34.87
C THR A 329 -11.61 7.80 -33.90
N VAL A 330 -12.82 8.19 -34.31
CA VAL A 330 -13.72 9.01 -33.49
C VAL A 330 -14.76 8.08 -32.84
N ALA A 331 -14.79 8.08 -31.51
CA ALA A 331 -15.80 7.35 -30.74
C ALA A 331 -16.81 8.35 -30.18
N VAL A 332 -18.10 8.10 -30.40
CA VAL A 332 -19.20 8.92 -29.85
C VAL A 332 -19.70 8.27 -28.57
N GLY A 333 -19.58 8.98 -27.45
CA GLY A 333 -20.03 8.55 -26.14
C GLY A 333 -21.56 8.52 -26.00
N ARG A 334 -22.05 7.94 -24.89
CA ARG A 334 -23.51 7.80 -24.63
C ARG A 334 -24.28 9.13 -24.62
N THR A 335 -23.59 10.25 -24.44
CA THR A 335 -24.16 11.61 -24.45
C THR A 335 -24.05 12.30 -25.81
N GLY A 336 -23.58 11.61 -26.86
CA GLY A 336 -23.45 12.17 -28.21
C GLY A 336 -22.20 13.00 -28.46
N VAL A 337 -21.20 12.95 -27.56
CA VAL A 337 -19.87 13.57 -27.73
C VAL A 337 -18.82 12.48 -27.87
#